data_AF-A0A0B0PT19-F1
#
_entry.id   AF-A0A0B0PT19-F1
#
_cell.length_a   1.000
_cell.length_b   1.000
_cell.length_c   1.000
_cell.angle_alpha   90.00
_cell.angle_beta   90.00
_cell.angle_gamma   90.00
#
_symmetry.space_group_name_H-M   'P 1'
#
loop_
_entity.id
_entity.type
_entity.pdbx_description
1 polymer ?
#
loop_
_entity_poly.entity_id
_entity_poly.type
_entity_poly.pdbx_seq_one_letter_code
_entity_poly.pdbx_strand_id
1 'polypeptide(L)' 'MRHLHRILFCVRPYLGQRHRYLITCKTMSKTLALYEIFELSANPI' A
#
# COMPACT_ATOMS: atom_id res chain seq x y z
N MET A 1 -2.41 -10.98 -18.88
CA MET A 1 -1.65 -11.21 -17.64
C MET A 1 -1.91 -10.07 -16.67
N ARG A 2 -2.84 -10.25 -15.73
CA ARG A 2 -3.13 -9.27 -14.68
C ARG A 2 -2.26 -9.62 -13.48
N HIS A 3 -1.11 -8.96 -13.34
CA HIS A 3 -0.27 -9.13 -12.16
C HIS A 3 -0.71 -8.14 -11.08
N LEU A 4 -1.13 -8.67 -9.94
CA LEU A 4 -1.38 -7.91 -8.72
C LEU A 4 -0.15 -8.05 -7.82
N HIS A 5 0.53 -6.94 -7.56
CA HIS A 5 1.68 -6.90 -6.66
C HIS A 5 1.28 -6.16 -5.39
N ARG A 6 1.62 -6.71 -4.22
CA ARG A 6 1.28 -6.13 -2.92
C ARG A 6 2.56 -5.88 -2.14
N ILE A 7 2.75 -4.65 -1.69
CA ILE A 7 3.91 -4.25 -0.89
C ILE A 7 3.38 -3.73 0.45
N LEU A 8 3.92 -4.26 1.55
CA LEU A 8 3.62 -3.81 2.90
C LEU A 8 4.87 -3.17 3.50
N PHE A 9 4.74 -1.95 4.02
CA PHE A 9 5.83 -1.32 4.76
C PHE A 9 5.31 -0.65 6.03
N CYS A 10 6.17 -0.62 7.04
CA CYS A 10 5.90 0.02 8.33
C CYS A 10 6.79 1.24 8.47
N VAL A 11 6.19 2.40 8.64
CA VAL A 11 6.91 3.65 8.92
C VAL A 11 6.60 4.09 10.34
N ARG A 12 7.63 4.58 11.02
CA ARG A 12 7.49 5.27 12.31
C ARG A 12 7.84 6.73 12.04
N PRO A 13 6.86 7.63 11.87
CA PRO A 13 7.15 9.06 11.85
C PRO A 13 7.90 9.42 13.15
N TYR A 14 8.83 10.37 13.04
CA TYR A 14 9.86 10.71 14.04
C TYR A 14 9.31 10.95 15.46
N LEU A 15 8.01 11.23 15.61
CA LEU A 15 7.31 11.50 16.87
C LEU A 15 5.96 10.76 17.02
N GLY A 16 5.65 9.76 16.17
CA GLY A 16 4.31 9.15 16.11
C GLY A 16 4.27 7.63 16.27
N GLN A 17 3.05 7.08 16.27
CA GLN A 17 2.81 5.64 16.32
C GLN A 17 3.35 4.93 15.08
N ARG A 18 3.46 3.60 15.13
CA ARG A 18 3.90 2.82 13.97
C ARG A 18 2.73 2.69 12.99
N HIS A 19 2.83 3.37 11.85
CA HIS A 19 1.85 3.27 10.79
C HIS A 19 2.25 2.16 9.82
N ARG A 20 1.26 1.37 9.39
CA ARG A 20 1.45 0.32 8.39
C ARG A 20 0.75 0.77 7.12
N TYR A 21 1.43 0.72 5.99
CA TYR A 21 0.84 1.03 4.69
C TYR A 21 0.87 -0.20 3.80
N LEU A 22 -0.24 -0.47 3.13
CA LEU A 22 -0.37 -1.46 2.10
C LEU A 22 -0.47 -0.76 0.74
N ILE A 23 0.46 -1.05 -0.16
CA ILE A 23 0.38 -0.65 -1.55
C ILE A 23 -0.06 -1.83 -2.38
N THR A 24 -1.14 -1.67 -3.14
CA THR A 24 -1.58 -2.62 -4.16
C THR A 24 -1.28 -2.04 -5.53
N CYS A 25 -0.52 -2.78 -6.32
CA CYS A 25 -0.21 -2.44 -7.70
C CYS A 25 -0.96 -3.41 -8.62
N LYS A 26 -1.87 -2.89 -9.44
CA LYS A 26 -2.60 -3.65 -10.44
C LYS A 26 -2.09 -3.27 -11.82
N THR A 27 -1.36 -4.18 -12.44
CA THR A 27 -0.92 -3.99 -13.83
C THR A 27 -2.08 -4.30 -14.76
N MET A 28 -2.63 -3.28 -15.41
CA MET A 28 -3.79 -3.40 -16.30
C MET A 28 -3.34 -3.65 -17.75
N SER A 29 -2.20 -3.10 -18.17
CA SER A 29 -1.57 -3.35 -19.48
C SER A 29 -0.04 -3.19 -19.37
N LYS A 30 0.73 -3.56 -20.41
CA LYS A 30 2.20 -3.48 -20.41
C LYS A 30 2.76 -2.09 -20.05
N THR A 31 1.96 -1.03 -20.18
CA THR A 31 2.38 0.36 -19.93
C THR A 31 1.60 1.03 -18.79
N LEU A 32 0.54 0.40 -18.28
CA LEU A 32 -0.36 1.00 -17.29
C LEU A 32 -0.45 0.16 -16.02
N ALA A 33 0.02 0.74 -14.92
CA ALA A 33 -0.10 0.20 -13.58
C ALA A 33 -0.88 1.19 -12.69
N LEU A 34 -1.87 0.67 -11.96
CA LEU A 34 -2.58 1.41 -10.93
C LEU A 34 -1.94 1.10 -9.58
N TYR A 35 -1.64 2.13 -8.79
CA TYR A 35 -1.15 2.00 -7.42
C TYR A 35 -2.20 2.56 -6.46
N GLU A 36 -2.67 1.74 -5.53
CA GLU A 36 -3.52 2.19 -4.43
C GLU A 36 -2.74 2.05 -3.12
N ILE A 37 -2.85 3.04 -2.25
CA ILE A 37 -2.16 3.08 -0.95
C ILE A 37 -3.24 3.11 0.13
N PHE A 38 -3.19 2.13 1.03
CA PHE A 38 -4.08 2.02 2.17
C PHE A 38 -3.30 2.13 3.46
N GLU A 39 -3.74 2.99 4.36
CA GLU A 39 -3.23 3.03 5.73
C GLU A 39 -3.92 1.95 6.57
N LEU A 40 -3.15 0.97 7.01
CA LEU A 40 -3.56 -0.08 7.94
C LEU A 40 -3.38 0.45 9.36
N SER A 41 -4.19 1.43 9.73
CA SER A 41 -4.40 1.87 11.10
C SER A 41 -5.06 0.73 11.89
N ALA A 42 -4.57 0.44 13.10
CA ALA A 42 -5.17 -0.58 13.97
C ALA A 42 -6.52 -0.14 14.60
N ASN A 43 -7.04 1.04 14.23
CA ASN A 43 -8.36 1.49 14.61
C ASN A 43 -9.29 1.48 13.38
N PRO A 44 -10.30 0.60 13.35
CA PRO A 44 -11.39 0.73 12.40
C PRO A 44 -12.21 1.98 12.76
N ILE A 45 -12.39 2.86 11.79
CA ILE A 45 -13.53 3.80 11.79
C ILE A 45 -14.75 3.02 11.30
#